data_AF-A0A527AN01-F1
#
_entry.id   AF-A0A527AN01-F1
#
_cell.length_a   1.000
_cell.length_b   1.000
_cell.length_c   1.000
_cell.angle_alpha   90.00
_cell.angle_beta   90.00
_cell.angle_gamma   90.00
#
_symmetry.space_group_name_H-M   'P 1'
#
loop_
_entity.id
_entity.type
_entity.pdbx_description
1 polymer ?
#
loop_
_entity_poly.entity_id
_entity_poly.type
_entity_poly.pdbx_seq_one_letter_code
_entity_poly.pdbx_strand_id
1 'polypeptide(L)'
;MKRQLDIARVKRMIEIVDAGTAVLATMPKLADAYEECRALERAAAAILATLQNEHGATWNAGGDGYTLKLAGIQSSCTGGAGGLLRNWRNAAQRRLDTEAAR
;
A
#
# COMPACT_ATOMS: atom_id res chain seq x y z
N MET A 1 25.42 8.44 3.28
CA MET A 1 25.01 8.29 1.87
C MET A 1 23.49 8.20 1.79
N LYS A 2 22.80 9.17 1.16
CA LYS A 2 21.39 8.98 0.78
C LYS A 2 21.37 7.96 -0.35
N ARG A 3 20.74 6.79 -0.15
CA ARG A 3 20.49 5.83 -1.24
C ARG A 3 19.63 6.54 -2.28
N GLN A 4 20.10 6.57 -3.54
CA GLN A 4 19.32 7.08 -4.66
C GLN A 4 18.02 6.27 -4.79
N LEU A 5 16.91 6.95 -5.07
CA LEU A 5 15.63 6.30 -5.26
C LEU A 5 15.68 5.49 -6.57
N ASP A 6 15.36 4.20 -6.49
CA ASP A 6 15.20 3.36 -7.67
C ASP A 6 13.83 3.65 -8.32
N ILE A 7 13.84 4.58 -9.29
CA ILE A 7 12.63 5.06 -9.98
C ILE A 7 11.87 3.91 -10.65
N ALA A 8 12.58 2.97 -11.30
CA ALA A 8 11.95 1.86 -12.00
C ALA A 8 11.26 0.92 -11.02
N ARG A 9 11.91 0.61 -9.90
CA ARG A 9 11.30 -0.19 -8.83
C ARG A 9 10.08 0.50 -8.23
N VAL A 10 10.15 1.80 -7.96
CA VAL A 10 9.01 2.54 -7.40
C VAL A 10 7.81 2.53 -8.34
N LYS A 11 8.02 2.79 -9.64
CA LYS A 11 6.95 2.72 -10.66
C LYS A 11 6.29 1.35 -10.70
N ARG A 12 7.09 0.28 -10.75
CA ARG A 12 6.56 -1.10 -10.72
C ARG A 12 5.74 -1.35 -9.46
N MET A 13 6.20 -0.88 -8.29
CA MET A 13 5.44 -1.08 -7.05
C MET A 13 4.13 -0.27 -7.01
N ILE A 14 4.08 0.90 -7.65
CA ILE A 14 2.82 1.65 -7.84
C ILE A 14 1.85 0.83 -8.68
N GLU A 15 2.29 0.26 -9.81
CA GLU A 15 1.44 -0.57 -10.67
C GLU A 15 0.84 -1.76 -9.91
N ILE A 16 1.64 -2.44 -9.08
CA ILE A 16 1.18 -3.58 -8.27
C ILE A 16 0.17 -3.15 -7.21
N VAL A 17 0.42 -2.02 -6.54
CA VAL A 17 -0.52 -1.48 -5.54
C VAL A 17 -1.81 -1.00 -6.20
N ASP A 18 -1.73 -0.33 -7.35
CA ASP A 18 -2.90 0.13 -8.11
C ASP A 18 -3.72 -1.08 -8.60
N ALA A 19 -3.07 -2.14 -9.10
CA ALA A 19 -3.74 -3.37 -9.49
C ALA A 19 -4.43 -4.07 -8.30
N GLY A 20 -3.74 -4.22 -7.17
CA GLY A 20 -4.31 -4.82 -5.97
C GLY A 20 -5.49 -4.00 -5.43
N THR A 21 -5.39 -2.68 -5.39
CA THR A 21 -6.49 -1.82 -4.92
C THR A 21 -7.66 -1.76 -5.90
N ALA A 22 -7.44 -1.92 -7.21
CA ALA A 22 -8.51 -2.07 -8.18
C ALA A 22 -9.35 -3.34 -7.92
N VAL A 23 -8.73 -4.44 -7.49
CA VAL A 23 -9.46 -5.66 -7.09
C VAL A 23 -10.37 -5.40 -5.89
N LEU A 24 -9.96 -4.57 -4.93
CA LEU A 24 -10.83 -4.21 -3.80
C LEU A 24 -12.11 -3.50 -4.26
N ALA A 25 -12.03 -2.70 -5.34
CA ALA A 25 -13.17 -1.98 -5.88
C ALA A 25 -14.18 -2.87 -6.61
N THR A 26 -13.79 -4.09 -7.01
CA THR A 26 -14.67 -5.06 -7.66
C THR A 26 -15.33 -6.04 -6.69
N MET A 27 -14.97 -5.99 -5.40
CA MET A 27 -15.56 -6.86 -4.40
C MET A 27 -17.07 -6.63 -4.30
N PRO A 28 -17.87 -7.70 -4.16
CA PRO A 28 -19.32 -7.57 -4.03
C PRO A 28 -19.66 -6.84 -2.73
N LYS A 29 -20.65 -5.97 -2.79
CA LYS A 29 -21.24 -5.37 -1.59
C LYS A 29 -21.95 -6.45 -0.78
N LEU A 30 -21.71 -6.49 0.52
CA LEU A 30 -22.40 -7.39 1.43
C LEU A 30 -23.62 -6.68 2.05
N ALA A 31 -24.61 -7.46 2.46
CA ALA A 31 -25.80 -6.92 3.10
C ALA A 31 -25.49 -6.29 4.47
N ASP A 32 -24.49 -6.84 5.17
CA ASP A 32 -24.01 -6.33 6.44
C ASP A 32 -22.76 -5.47 6.26
N ALA A 33 -22.84 -4.22 6.69
CA ALA A 33 -21.77 -3.24 6.55
C ALA A 33 -20.52 -3.59 7.37
N TYR A 34 -20.68 -4.28 8.51
CA TYR A 34 -19.55 -4.71 9.31
C TYR A 34 -18.81 -5.87 8.62
N GLU A 35 -19.53 -6.85 8.09
CA GLU A 35 -18.95 -7.93 7.30
C GLU A 35 -18.27 -7.41 6.03
N GLU A 36 -18.86 -6.43 5.35
CA GLU A 36 -18.27 -5.75 4.19
C GLU A 36 -16.93 -5.10 4.58
N CYS A 37 -16.92 -4.29 5.66
CA CYS A 37 -15.70 -3.68 6.18
C CYS A 37 -14.63 -4.73 6.51
N ARG A 38 -14.99 -5.83 7.17
CA ARG A 38 -14.06 -6.91 7.53
C ARG A 38 -13.55 -7.68 6.32
N ALA A 39 -14.36 -7.83 5.27
CA ALA A 39 -13.95 -8.47 4.02
C ALA A 39 -12.94 -7.59 3.28
N LEU A 40 -13.22 -6.29 3.14
CA LEU A 40 -12.31 -5.33 2.53
C LEU A 40 -10.97 -5.25 3.28
N GLU A 41 -11.00 -5.20 4.61
CA GLU A 41 -9.78 -5.15 5.42
C GLU A 41 -8.93 -6.42 5.26
N ARG A 42 -9.56 -7.60 5.23
CA ARG A 42 -8.85 -8.88 4.99
C ARG A 42 -8.23 -8.93 3.60
N ALA A 43 -8.95 -8.48 2.58
CA ALA A 43 -8.43 -8.42 1.22
C ALA A 43 -7.25 -7.44 1.09
N ALA A 44 -7.35 -6.27 1.73
CA ALA A 44 -6.25 -5.30 1.77
C ALA A 44 -5.02 -5.84 2.52
N ALA A 45 -5.22 -6.54 3.64
CA ALA A 45 -4.14 -7.20 4.37
C ALA A 45 -3.47 -8.31 3.54
N ALA A 46 -4.24 -9.05 2.72
CA ALA A 46 -3.68 -10.04 1.81
C ALA A 46 -2.75 -9.41 0.77
N ILE A 47 -3.11 -8.23 0.22
CA ILE A 47 -2.23 -7.47 -0.68
C ILE A 47 -0.92 -7.10 0.04
N LEU A 48 -0.99 -6.62 1.28
CA LEU A 48 0.21 -6.30 2.07
C LEU A 48 1.09 -7.54 2.32
N ALA A 49 0.48 -8.69 2.58
CA ALA A 49 1.20 -9.95 2.72
C ALA A 49 1.91 -10.36 1.42
N THR A 50 1.25 -10.23 0.25
CA THR A 50 1.88 -10.46 -1.06
C THR A 50 3.06 -9.50 -1.28
N LEU A 51 2.89 -8.20 -1.02
CA LEU A 51 3.97 -7.22 -1.13
C LEU A 51 5.17 -7.56 -0.23
N GLN A 52 4.92 -8.08 0.97
CA GLN A 52 5.97 -8.54 1.88
C GLN A 52 6.70 -9.76 1.33
N ASN A 53 5.96 -10.78 0.93
CA ASN A 53 6.51 -12.06 0.51
C ASN A 53 7.26 -11.97 -0.84
N GLU A 54 6.77 -11.17 -1.78
CA GLU A 54 7.25 -11.17 -3.16
C GLU A 54 8.09 -9.95 -3.52
N HIS A 55 7.92 -8.84 -2.81
CA HIS A 55 8.52 -7.55 -3.19
C HIS A 55 9.39 -6.91 -2.10
N GLY A 56 9.59 -7.64 -0.99
CA GLY A 56 10.42 -7.22 0.13
C GLY A 56 9.84 -6.03 0.87
N ALA A 57 8.50 -5.93 0.93
CA ALA A 57 7.85 -4.97 1.82
C ALA A 57 8.07 -5.38 3.29
N THR A 58 8.03 -4.39 4.16
CA THR A 58 7.85 -4.61 5.60
C THR A 58 6.61 -3.86 6.01
N TRP A 59 5.62 -4.56 6.57
CA TRP A 59 4.45 -3.92 7.13
C TRP A 59 4.17 -4.43 8.54
N ASN A 60 3.47 -3.62 9.32
CA ASN A 60 3.05 -3.96 10.66
C ASN A 60 1.64 -3.41 10.91
N ALA A 61 0.87 -4.12 11.72
CA ALA A 61 -0.41 -3.70 12.25
C ALA A 61 -0.42 -3.95 13.76
N GLY A 62 -0.44 -2.89 14.56
CA GLY A 62 -0.53 -3.01 16.01
C GLY A 62 -0.57 -1.65 16.70
N GLY A 63 -1.12 -1.63 17.92
CA GLY A 63 -1.06 -0.54 18.93
C GLY A 63 -1.43 0.86 18.44
N ASP A 64 -0.54 1.44 17.64
CA ASP A 64 -0.54 2.83 17.16
C ASP A 64 -0.90 2.96 15.66
N GLY A 65 -1.18 1.85 14.97
CA GLY A 65 -1.71 1.81 13.62
C GLY A 65 -0.97 0.88 12.66
N TYR A 66 -1.10 1.18 11.37
CA TYR A 66 -0.52 0.44 10.26
C TYR A 66 0.70 1.17 9.73
N THR A 67 1.76 0.45 9.42
CA THR A 67 2.95 0.99 8.76
C THR A 67 3.36 0.11 7.59
N LEU A 68 3.85 0.72 6.52
CA LEU A 68 4.35 0.03 5.33
C LEU A 68 5.63 0.69 4.86
N LYS A 69 6.67 -0.12 4.65
CA LYS A 69 7.90 0.24 3.97
C LYS A 69 8.06 -0.63 2.72
N LEU A 70 8.11 0.01 1.55
CA LEU A 70 8.25 -0.65 0.26
C LEU A 70 9.03 0.24 -0.71
N ALA A 71 9.96 -0.35 -1.46
CA ALA A 71 10.82 0.36 -2.43
C ALA A 71 11.54 1.61 -1.86
N GLY A 72 11.93 1.57 -0.58
CA GLY A 72 12.60 2.70 0.08
C GLY A 72 11.68 3.84 0.54
N ILE A 73 10.36 3.65 0.43
CA ILE A 73 9.33 4.63 0.82
C ILE A 73 8.52 4.05 1.98
N GLN A 74 8.27 4.88 2.98
CA GLN A 74 7.50 4.52 4.17
C GLN A 74 6.22 5.36 4.26
N SER A 75 5.12 4.73 4.66
CA SER A 75 3.86 5.38 5.03
C SER A 75 3.27 4.76 6.30
N SER A 76 2.29 5.46 6.88
CA SER A 76 1.46 4.94 7.96
C SER A 76 -0.01 5.29 7.75
N CYS A 77 -0.89 4.57 8.43
CA CYS A 77 -2.32 4.82 8.45
C CYS A 77 -2.93 4.32 9.76
N THR A 78 -3.89 5.02 10.32
CA THR A 78 -4.70 4.54 11.46
C THR A 78 -6.02 3.92 11.02
N GLY A 79 -6.42 4.12 9.76
CA GLY A 79 -7.72 3.73 9.21
C GLY A 79 -7.78 2.36 8.55
N GLY A 80 -6.75 1.51 8.69
CA GLY A 80 -6.73 0.16 8.12
C GLY A 80 -5.73 -0.06 6.98
N ALA A 81 -5.60 -1.31 6.55
CA ALA A 81 -4.71 -1.76 5.49
C ALA A 81 -5.02 -1.09 4.14
N GLY A 82 -6.31 -0.89 3.81
CA GLY A 82 -6.70 -0.22 2.56
C GLY A 82 -6.23 1.24 2.51
N GLY A 83 -6.37 1.96 3.63
CA GLY A 83 -5.86 3.32 3.77
C GLY A 83 -4.34 3.39 3.70
N LEU A 84 -3.65 2.38 4.27
CA LEU A 84 -2.19 2.27 4.22
C LEU A 84 -1.66 2.15 2.78
N LEU A 85 -2.26 1.28 1.97
CA LEU A 85 -1.90 1.09 0.55
C LEU A 85 -2.07 2.41 -0.22
N ARG A 86 -3.20 3.09 -0.05
CA ARG A 86 -3.46 4.39 -0.69
C ARG A 86 -2.46 5.46 -0.24
N ASN A 87 -2.15 5.52 1.05
CA ASN A 87 -1.17 6.47 1.60
C ASN A 87 0.24 6.21 1.04
N TRP A 88 0.64 4.94 0.97
CA TRP A 88 1.92 4.57 0.38
C TRP A 88 1.99 4.96 -1.10
N ARG A 89 0.97 4.64 -1.88
CA ARG A 89 0.89 4.99 -3.32
C ARG A 89 1.01 6.49 -3.54
N ASN A 90 0.30 7.30 -2.76
CA ASN A 90 0.39 8.76 -2.83
C ASN A 90 1.78 9.28 -2.45
N ALA A 91 2.41 8.70 -1.42
CA ALA A 91 3.78 9.05 -1.05
C ALA A 91 4.79 8.66 -2.14
N ALA A 92 4.58 7.51 -2.79
CA ALA A 92 5.40 7.04 -3.90
C ALA A 92 5.33 7.98 -5.10
N GLN A 93 4.13 8.40 -5.50
CA GLN A 93 3.95 9.36 -6.58
C GLN A 93 4.66 10.69 -6.29
N ARG A 94 4.48 11.27 -5.10
CA ARG A 94 5.16 12.52 -4.71
C ARG A 94 6.67 12.42 -4.79
N ARG A 95 7.24 11.25 -4.44
CA ARG A 95 8.68 11.01 -4.56
C ARG A 95 9.14 10.95 -6.01
N LEU A 96 8.37 10.33 -6.90
CA LEU A 96 8.66 10.35 -8.34
C LEU A 96 8.62 11.77 -8.90
N ASP A 97 7.59 12.55 -8.55
CA ASP A 97 7.43 13.93 -9.02
C ASP A 97 8.61 14.81 -8.54
N THR A 98 9.06 14.60 -7.30
CA THR A 98 10.22 15.32 -6.74
C THR A 98 11.52 14.98 -7.45
N GLU A 99 11.76 13.70 -7.78
CA GLU A 99 12.97 13.29 -8.50
C GLU A 99 12.92 13.70 -9.98
N ALA A 100 11.74 13.84 -10.59
CA ALA A 100 11.58 14.35 -11.95
C ALA A 100 11.83 15.85 -12.08
N ALA A 101 11.67 16.61 -10.98
CA ALA A 101 11.89 18.05 -10.92
C ALA A 101 13.34 18.45 -10.55
N ARG A 102 14.23 17.47 -10.33
CA ARG A 102 15.67 17.69 -10.09
C ARG A 102 16.46 17.67 -11.39
#